data_AF-A0A5F0KCX7-F1
#
_entry.id   AF-A0A5F0KCX7-F1
#
_cell.length_a   1.000
_cell.length_b   1.000
_cell.length_c   1.000
_cell.angle_alpha   90.00
_cell.angle_beta   90.00
_cell.angle_gamma   90.00
#
_symmetry.space_group_name_H-M   'P 1'
#
loop_
_entity.id
_entity.type
_entity.pdbx_description
1 polymer ?
#
loop_
_entity_poly.entity_id
_entity_poly.type
_entity_poly.pdbx_seq_one_letter_code
_entity_poly.pdbx_strand_id
1 'polypeptide(L)'
;MGFKVVSLKGYFFDMFLSYKIERPVVKPFEADTKMAINSISDVVDKIYDFSVEIEDAKHKYLLKNKIGSMTLAGLHEIDKISLEEVIRSKLSNSYIYNLKHLHEHNTMLFNIIVEIENSERYAVRLLAALEYKPILKVLRLVTLY
;
A
#
# COMPACT_ATOMS: atom_id res chain seq x y z
N MET A 1 11.37 -30.35 26.13
CA MET A 1 10.31 -30.14 25.13
C MET A 1 10.98 -29.69 23.84
N GLY A 2 11.02 -30.56 22.83
CA GLY A 2 11.76 -30.30 21.58
C GLY A 2 10.79 -29.96 20.45
N PHE A 3 11.10 -28.93 19.69
CA PHE A 3 10.38 -28.64 18.45
C PHE A 3 10.73 -29.69 17.38
N LYS A 4 9.73 -30.08 16.58
CA LYS A 4 9.89 -30.99 15.45
C LYS A 4 9.88 -30.18 14.15
N VAL A 5 10.98 -30.22 13.41
CA VAL A 5 11.05 -29.62 12.07
C VAL A 5 10.20 -30.46 11.10
N VAL A 6 9.34 -29.80 10.35
CA VAL A 6 8.55 -30.39 9.27
C VAL A 6 8.77 -29.59 8.00
N SER A 7 8.83 -30.25 6.85
CA SER A 7 8.90 -29.59 5.55
C SER A 7 7.54 -29.55 4.88
N LEU A 8 7.27 -28.48 4.14
CA LEU A 8 6.10 -28.33 3.28
C LEU A 8 6.56 -28.30 1.82
N LYS A 9 5.81 -28.95 0.92
CA LYS A 9 6.08 -28.83 -0.52
C LYS A 9 5.82 -27.39 -0.97
N GLY A 10 6.75 -26.81 -1.73
CA GLY A 10 6.70 -25.39 -2.16
C GLY A 10 5.36 -24.99 -2.79
N TYR A 11 4.76 -25.84 -3.62
CA TYR A 11 3.46 -25.56 -4.24
C TYR A 11 2.32 -25.28 -3.24
N PHE A 12 2.31 -25.94 -2.07
CA PHE A 12 1.30 -25.65 -1.03
C PHE A 12 1.57 -24.31 -0.33
N PHE A 13 2.84 -23.91 -0.21
CA PHE A 13 3.20 -22.59 0.26
C PHE A 13 2.70 -21.52 -0.72
N ASP A 14 2.93 -21.72 -2.01
CA ASP A 14 2.51 -20.77 -3.05
C ASP A 14 0.98 -20.66 -3.13
N MET A 15 0.24 -21.76 -3.01
CA MET A 15 -1.21 -21.75 -3.17
C MET A 15 -1.95 -21.21 -1.92
N PHE A 16 -1.47 -21.51 -0.72
CA PHE A 16 -2.19 -21.17 0.52
C PHE A 16 -1.57 -20.05 1.35
N LEU A 17 -0.25 -19.84 1.24
CA LEU A 17 0.50 -18.92 2.11
C LEU A 17 1.06 -17.70 1.37
N SER A 18 1.14 -17.71 0.03
CA SER A 18 1.51 -16.50 -0.74
C SER A 18 0.40 -15.44 -0.75
N TYR A 19 -0.86 -15.87 -0.59
CA TYR A 19 -2.01 -14.99 -0.61
C TYR A 19 -2.30 -14.42 0.78
N LYS A 20 -1.83 -13.19 1.03
CA LYS A 20 -2.34 -12.39 2.15
C LYS A 20 -3.77 -11.95 1.80
N ILE A 21 -4.75 -12.71 2.27
CA ILE A 21 -6.17 -12.35 2.21
C ILE A 21 -6.35 -10.95 2.82
N GLU A 22 -6.92 -10.02 2.06
CA GLU A 22 -7.42 -8.77 2.62
C GLU A 22 -8.54 -9.10 3.61
N ARG A 23 -8.38 -8.71 4.87
CA ARG A 23 -9.29 -9.11 5.93
C ARG A 23 -10.13 -7.93 6.37
N PRO A 24 -11.45 -7.93 6.08
CA PRO A 24 -12.35 -7.12 6.84
C PRO A 24 -12.46 -7.74 8.24
N VAL A 25 -12.61 -6.92 9.28
CA VAL A 25 -13.14 -7.31 10.59
C VAL A 25 -12.18 -7.91 11.62
N VAL A 26 -11.09 -7.22 11.97
CA VAL A 26 -10.60 -7.14 13.38
C VAL A 26 -10.05 -5.73 13.60
N LYS A 27 -10.23 -5.15 14.80
CA LYS A 27 -9.72 -3.82 15.24
C LYS A 27 -8.32 -3.51 14.66
N PRO A 28 -7.99 -2.24 14.36
CA PRO A 28 -6.87 -1.90 13.50
C PRO A 28 -5.59 -2.57 13.97
N PHE A 29 -4.89 -3.20 13.03
CA PHE A 29 -3.59 -3.87 13.22
C PHE A 29 -2.48 -2.83 13.43
N GLU A 30 -2.73 -1.82 14.27
CA GLU A 30 -1.81 -0.73 14.57
C GLU A 30 -0.47 -1.28 15.05
N ALA A 31 -0.47 -2.40 15.77
CA ALA A 31 0.74 -3.06 16.25
C ALA A 31 1.64 -3.54 15.09
N ASP A 32 1.08 -4.22 14.09
CA ASP A 32 1.84 -4.76 12.95
C ASP A 32 2.33 -3.63 12.04
N THR A 33 1.46 -2.67 11.74
CA THR A 33 1.80 -1.48 10.95
C THR A 33 2.89 -0.67 11.65
N LYS A 34 2.75 -0.44 12.96
CA LYS A 34 3.76 0.25 13.78
C LYS A 34 5.07 -0.52 13.79
N MET A 35 5.03 -1.83 14.01
CA MET A 35 6.22 -2.68 13.99
C MET A 35 6.94 -2.63 12.63
N ALA A 36 6.18 -2.68 11.54
CA ALA A 36 6.74 -2.56 10.19
C ALA A 36 7.42 -1.20 9.99
N ILE A 37 6.72 -0.09 10.25
CA ILE A 37 7.29 1.26 10.07
C ILE A 37 8.53 1.48 10.94
N ASN A 38 8.53 0.98 12.19
CA ASN A 38 9.69 1.06 13.09
C ASN A 38 10.95 0.39 12.56
N SER A 39 10.82 -0.57 11.64
CA SER A 39 11.99 -1.23 11.07
C SER A 39 12.75 -0.37 10.06
N ILE A 40 12.13 0.73 9.57
CA ILE A 40 12.74 1.64 8.60
C ILE A 40 12.74 3.11 9.03
N SER A 41 12.10 3.45 10.15
CA SER A 41 11.97 4.81 10.65
C SER A 41 12.14 4.87 12.17
N ASP A 42 12.93 5.83 12.63
CA ASP A 42 13.04 6.18 14.05
C ASP A 42 11.82 6.98 14.55
N VAL A 43 11.05 7.56 13.63
CA VAL A 43 9.80 8.25 13.94
C VAL A 43 8.65 7.28 13.80
N VAL A 44 7.97 7.05 14.91
CA VAL A 44 6.91 6.05 15.06
C VAL A 44 5.57 6.74 15.25
N ASP A 45 5.03 7.28 14.15
CA ASP A 45 3.70 7.86 14.13
C ASP A 45 2.70 6.96 13.40
N LYS A 46 1.43 7.15 13.73
CA LYS A 46 0.31 6.46 13.11
C LYS A 46 0.15 6.92 11.67
N ILE A 47 0.46 6.05 10.71
CA ILE A 47 0.44 6.40 9.27
C ILE A 47 -0.94 6.82 8.75
N TYR A 48 -2.02 6.46 9.44
CA TYR A 48 -3.37 6.88 9.08
C TYR A 48 -3.68 8.33 9.45
N ASP A 49 -2.83 8.97 10.27
CA ASP A 49 -2.90 10.41 10.58
C ASP A 49 -2.17 11.26 9.52
N PHE A 50 -1.55 10.63 8.52
CA PHE A 50 -0.74 11.30 7.50
C PHE A 50 -1.63 11.74 6.33
N SER A 51 -1.29 12.88 5.71
CA SER A 51 -1.85 13.24 4.42
C SER A 51 -1.24 12.36 3.33
N VAL A 52 -2.04 12.00 2.33
CA VAL A 52 -1.53 11.38 1.10
C VAL A 52 -1.35 12.48 0.07
N GLU A 53 -0.19 12.54 -0.56
CA GLU A 53 0.12 13.54 -1.59
C GLU A 53 0.52 12.89 -2.91
N ILE A 54 -0.11 13.34 -4.00
CA ILE A 54 0.28 13.01 -5.36
C ILE A 54 0.88 14.27 -6.00
N GLU A 55 2.13 14.22 -6.44
CA GLU A 55 2.70 15.36 -7.17
C GLU A 55 1.97 15.57 -8.51
N ASP A 56 1.68 16.81 -8.89
CA ASP A 56 0.88 17.10 -10.09
C ASP A 56 1.51 16.56 -11.39
N ALA A 57 2.84 16.60 -11.47
CA ALA A 57 3.58 15.99 -12.58
C ALA A 57 3.40 14.47 -12.65
N LYS A 58 3.31 13.81 -11.47
CA LYS A 58 3.06 12.37 -11.39
C LYS A 58 1.61 12.01 -11.64
N HIS A 59 0.67 12.84 -11.22
CA HIS A 59 -0.74 12.65 -11.54
C HIS A 59 -0.94 12.59 -13.06
N LYS A 60 -0.34 13.54 -13.80
CA LYS A 60 -0.33 13.53 -15.27
C LYS A 60 0.39 12.30 -15.86
N TYR A 61 1.48 11.84 -15.24
CA TYR A 61 2.18 10.63 -15.69
C TYR A 61 1.36 9.36 -15.49
N LEU A 62 0.71 9.20 -14.33
CA LEU A 62 -0.17 8.07 -14.01
C LEU A 62 -1.33 8.03 -15.00
N LEU A 63 -2.02 9.15 -15.20
CA LEU A 63 -3.08 9.31 -16.19
C LEU A 63 -2.63 9.07 -17.63
N LYS A 64 -1.33 9.14 -17.96
CA LYS A 64 -0.84 8.98 -19.34
C LYS A 64 -0.28 7.58 -19.62
N ASN A 65 0.43 6.98 -18.66
CA ASN A 65 1.19 5.74 -18.86
C ASN A 65 0.55 4.52 -18.17
N LYS A 66 -0.39 4.74 -17.26
CA LYS A 66 -1.13 3.69 -16.56
C LYS A 66 -2.63 3.67 -16.93
N ILE A 67 -2.99 4.32 -18.04
CA ILE A 67 -4.35 4.36 -18.61
C ILE A 67 -4.97 2.97 -18.66
N GLY A 68 -4.26 1.94 -19.09
CA GLY A 68 -4.84 0.58 -19.16
C GLY A 68 -5.40 0.10 -17.82
N SER A 69 -4.57 0.10 -16.76
CA SER A 69 -4.99 -0.30 -15.41
C SER A 69 -6.00 0.69 -14.80
N MET A 70 -5.87 1.99 -15.09
CA MET A 70 -6.77 3.03 -14.58
C MET A 70 -8.15 3.00 -15.25
N THR A 71 -8.22 2.78 -16.55
CA THR A 71 -9.48 2.64 -17.31
C THR A 71 -10.22 1.37 -16.89
N LEU A 72 -9.51 0.26 -16.69
CA LEU A 72 -10.10 -0.97 -16.13
C LEU A 72 -10.67 -0.74 -14.72
N ALA A 73 -10.01 0.09 -13.92
CA ALA A 73 -10.46 0.46 -12.58
C ALA A 73 -11.56 1.54 -12.52
N GLY A 74 -12.00 2.08 -13.67
CA GLY A 74 -12.92 3.22 -13.69
C GLY A 74 -12.29 4.54 -13.21
N LEU A 75 -10.96 4.57 -13.08
CA LEU A 75 -10.18 5.69 -12.55
C LEU A 75 -9.70 6.67 -13.63
N HIS A 76 -10.05 6.45 -14.89
CA HIS A 76 -9.69 7.36 -15.97
C HIS A 76 -10.19 8.80 -15.70
N GLU A 77 -11.26 8.93 -14.91
CA GLU A 77 -11.86 10.20 -14.52
C GLU A 77 -11.70 10.53 -13.03
N ILE A 78 -10.94 9.72 -12.26
CA ILE A 78 -10.75 10.05 -10.84
C ILE A 78 -9.89 11.31 -10.74
N ASP A 79 -10.39 12.29 -10.00
CA ASP A 79 -9.57 13.44 -9.68
C ASP A 79 -8.49 13.05 -8.65
N LYS A 80 -7.44 13.87 -8.60
CA LYS A 80 -6.30 13.68 -7.70
C LYS A 80 -6.71 13.56 -6.24
N ILE A 81 -7.63 14.41 -5.78
CA ILE A 81 -8.07 14.52 -4.39
C ILE A 81 -8.83 13.26 -4.01
N SER A 82 -9.73 12.80 -4.87
CA SER A 82 -10.48 11.56 -4.74
C SER A 82 -9.53 10.36 -4.63
N LEU A 83 -8.46 10.30 -5.43
CA LEU A 83 -7.46 9.22 -5.34
C LEU A 83 -6.65 9.28 -4.02
N GLU A 84 -6.25 10.48 -3.58
CA GLU A 84 -5.58 10.68 -2.28
C GLU A 84 -6.48 10.20 -1.12
N GLU A 85 -7.76 10.55 -1.14
CA GLU A 85 -8.75 10.11 -0.15
C GLU A 85 -8.96 8.60 -0.16
N VAL A 86 -9.06 7.99 -1.35
CA VAL A 86 -9.18 6.53 -1.49
C VAL A 86 -7.96 5.84 -0.89
N ILE A 87 -6.75 6.23 -1.26
CA ILE A 87 -5.51 5.66 -0.70
C ILE A 87 -5.51 5.85 0.82
N ARG A 88 -5.85 7.04 1.31
CA ARG A 88 -5.89 7.33 2.75
C ARG A 88 -6.87 6.43 3.50
N SER A 89 -8.07 6.22 2.94
CA SER A 89 -9.10 5.37 3.54
C SER A 89 -8.68 3.91 3.70
N LYS A 90 -7.72 3.44 2.89
CA LYS A 90 -7.23 2.06 2.91
C LYS A 90 -6.08 1.87 3.90
N LEU A 91 -5.33 2.92 4.27
CA LEU A 91 -4.14 2.82 5.14
C LEU A 91 -4.38 2.09 6.47
N SER A 92 -5.54 2.29 7.10
CA SER A 92 -5.84 1.67 8.39
C SER A 92 -6.12 0.16 8.28
N ASN A 93 -6.42 -0.33 7.08
CA ASN A 93 -6.86 -1.69 6.82
C ASN A 93 -5.95 -2.46 5.85
N SER A 94 -5.01 -1.77 5.18
CA SER A 94 -4.06 -2.38 4.26
C SER A 94 -2.84 -2.93 4.99
N TYR A 95 -2.35 -4.07 4.51
CA TYR A 95 -1.02 -4.53 4.89
C TYR A 95 0.06 -3.69 4.22
N ILE A 96 1.20 -3.57 4.91
CA ILE A 96 2.42 -3.04 4.34
C ILE A 96 3.15 -4.16 3.58
N TYR A 97 3.53 -3.87 2.33
CA TYR A 97 4.32 -4.72 1.44
C TYR A 97 5.60 -4.01 1.02
N ASN A 98 6.60 -4.77 0.56
CA ASN A 98 7.82 -4.23 -0.07
C ASN A 98 8.48 -3.07 0.70
N LEU A 99 8.48 -3.18 2.02
CA LEU A 99 9.07 -2.20 2.92
C LEU A 99 10.59 -2.11 2.70
N LYS A 100 11.11 -0.90 2.50
CA LYS A 100 12.54 -0.66 2.28
C LYS A 100 12.98 0.72 2.75
N HIS A 101 14.21 0.80 3.23
CA HIS A 101 14.92 2.06 3.46
C HIS A 101 16.07 2.17 2.45
N LEU A 102 16.01 3.17 1.58
CA LEU A 102 17.08 3.50 0.64
C LEU A 102 18.02 4.51 1.31
N HIS A 103 19.04 4.02 2.02
CA HIS A 103 19.96 4.85 2.79
C HIS A 103 20.66 5.93 1.94
N GLU A 104 21.03 5.62 0.70
CA GLU A 104 21.69 6.55 -0.24
C GLU A 104 20.88 7.83 -0.50
N HIS A 105 19.55 7.73 -0.43
CA HIS A 105 18.62 8.84 -0.68
C HIS A 105 17.79 9.20 0.54
N ASN A 106 18.11 8.60 1.70
CA ASN A 106 17.32 8.64 2.93
C ASN A 106 15.80 8.51 2.67
N THR A 107 15.42 7.59 1.78
CA THR A 107 14.04 7.44 1.32
C THR A 107 13.44 6.16 1.87
N MET A 108 12.34 6.28 2.59
CA MET A 108 11.59 5.17 3.16
C MET A 108 10.40 4.87 2.26
N LEU A 109 10.26 3.62 1.82
CA LEU A 109 9.25 3.22 0.85
C LEU A 109 8.51 1.98 1.33
N PHE A 110 7.23 1.93 1.02
CA PHE A 110 6.42 0.74 1.20
C PHE A 110 5.27 0.73 0.21
N ASN A 111 4.62 -0.41 0.07
CA ASN A 111 3.47 -0.57 -0.78
C ASN A 111 2.23 -0.93 0.04
N ILE A 112 1.06 -0.49 -0.42
CA ILE A 112 -0.24 -0.98 0.05
C ILE A 112 -1.06 -1.45 -1.14
N ILE A 113 -1.98 -2.37 -0.91
CA ILE A 113 -3.01 -2.68 -1.90
C ILE A 113 -4.18 -1.72 -1.69
N VAL A 114 -4.67 -1.19 -2.80
CA VAL A 114 -5.82 -0.29 -2.89
C VAL A 114 -6.84 -0.96 -3.79
N GLU A 115 -7.98 -1.34 -3.23
CA GLU A 115 -9.14 -1.82 -3.99
C GLU A 115 -10.08 -0.66 -4.30
N ILE A 116 -10.42 -0.51 -5.57
CA ILE A 116 -11.32 0.55 -6.07
C ILE A 116 -12.47 -0.12 -6.81
N GLU A 117 -13.69 0.18 -6.39
CA GLU A 117 -14.91 -0.29 -7.05
C GLU A 117 -15.17 0.56 -8.31
N ASN A 118 -15.34 -0.11 -9.45
CA ASN A 118 -15.77 0.54 -10.69
C ASN A 118 -17.32 0.58 -10.76
N SER A 119 -17.86 1.41 -11.65
CA SER A 119 -19.30 1.57 -11.95
C SER A 119 -20.01 0.25 -12.30
N GLU A 120 -19.29 -0.74 -12.83
CA GLU A 120 -19.78 -2.09 -13.13
C GLU A 120 -19.69 -3.07 -11.93
N ARG A 121 -19.36 -2.59 -10.73
CA ARG A 121 -19.20 -3.36 -9.48
C ARG A 121 -18.10 -4.41 -9.47
N TYR A 122 -17.15 -4.34 -10.40
CA TYR A 122 -15.89 -5.07 -10.30
C TYR A 122 -14.89 -4.24 -9.49
N ALA A 123 -14.25 -4.86 -8.49
CA ALA A 123 -13.17 -4.25 -7.74
C ALA A 123 -11.85 -4.44 -8.49
N VAL A 124 -11.14 -3.34 -8.76
CA VAL A 124 -9.79 -3.39 -9.30
C VAL A 124 -8.79 -3.16 -8.18
N ARG A 125 -7.81 -4.06 -8.11
CA ARG A 125 -6.71 -4.00 -7.15
C ARG A 125 -5.52 -3.30 -7.80
N LEU A 126 -5.03 -2.28 -7.13
CA LEU A 126 -3.81 -1.58 -7.50
C LEU A 126 -2.80 -1.66 -6.36
N LEU A 127 -1.52 -1.79 -6.71
CA LEU A 127 -0.44 -1.70 -5.73
C LEU A 127 0.09 -0.27 -5.71
N ALA A 128 -0.21 0.47 -4.64
CA ALA A 128 0.27 1.83 -4.43
C ALA A 128 1.62 1.81 -3.72
N ALA A 129 2.66 2.31 -4.37
CA ALA A 129 3.97 2.52 -3.76
C ALA A 129 4.03 3.93 -3.16
N LEU A 130 4.32 4.02 -1.86
CA LEU A 130 4.30 5.24 -1.06
C LEU A 130 5.69 5.52 -0.47
N GLU A 131 6.09 6.79 -0.50
CA GLU A 131 7.23 7.32 0.26
C GLU A 131 6.74 7.81 1.62
N TYR A 132 7.37 7.31 2.68
CA TYR A 132 7.10 7.70 4.06
C TYR A 132 7.91 8.93 4.44
N LYS A 133 7.25 10.07 4.70
CA LYS A 133 7.89 11.33 5.12
C LYS A 133 7.43 11.73 6.53
N PRO A 134 7.99 11.12 7.60
CA PRO A 134 7.51 11.27 8.97
C PRO A 134 7.51 12.71 9.48
N ILE A 135 8.57 13.48 9.19
CA ILE A 135 8.72 14.86 9.65
C ILE A 135 7.61 15.76 9.09
N LEU A 136 7.21 15.52 7.84
CA LEU A 136 6.16 16.29 7.16
C LEU A 136 4.75 15.73 7.43
N LYS A 137 4.64 14.55 8.04
CA LYS A 137 3.39 13.78 8.16
C LYS A 137 2.69 13.52 6.82
N VAL A 138 3.51 13.21 5.81
CA VAL A 138 3.07 12.98 4.42
C VAL A 138 3.42 11.57 3.96
N LEU A 139 2.50 10.94 3.25
CA LEU A 139 2.71 9.76 2.43
C LEU A 139 2.64 10.17 0.96
N ARG A 140 3.78 10.20 0.28
CA ARG A 140 3.83 10.64 -1.12
C ARG A 140 3.66 9.45 -2.06
N LEU A 141 2.72 9.53 -2.99
CA LEU A 141 2.56 8.50 -4.01
C LEU A 141 3.75 8.51 -4.98
N VAL A 142 4.42 7.36 -5.06
CA VAL A 142 5.53 7.13 -5.98
C VAL A 142 5.02 6.64 -7.32
N THR A 143 4.20 5.59 -7.31
CA THR A 143 3.59 4.98 -8.51
C THR A 143 2.44 4.04 -8.12
N LEU A 144 1.60 3.72 -9.09
CA LEU A 144 0.61 2.63 -9.04
C LEU A 144 1.01 1.53 -10.04
N TYR A 145 0.84 0.28 -9.66
CA TYR A 145 1.02 -0.89 -10.54
C TYR A 145 -0.31 -1.56 -10.84
#